data_AF-A0A942NTS5-F1
#
_entry.id   AF-A0A942NTS5-F1
#
_cell.length_a   1.000
_cell.length_b   1.000
_cell.length_c   1.000
_cell.angle_alpha   90.00
_cell.angle_beta   90.00
_cell.angle_gamma   90.00
#
_symmetry.space_group_name_H-M   'P 1'
#
loop_
_entity.id
_entity.type
_entity.pdbx_description
1 polymer ?
#
loop_
_entity_poly.entity_id
_entity_poly.type
_entity_poly.pdbx_seq_one_letter_code
_entity_poly.pdbx_strand_id
1 'polypeptide(L)' 'MTLALVLTYIGIALMIALAGIGSAYGVSMGGNAAIGALKKNDEAFGNYMLLSALPGTQGLYGFAGF' A
#
# COMPACT_ATOMS: atom_id res chain seq x y z
N MET A 1 -4.41 9.42 -31.51
CA MET A 1 -4.98 8.87 -30.26
C MET A 1 -6.49 8.96 -30.34
N THR A 2 -7.22 7.87 -30.16
CA THR A 2 -8.69 7.92 -30.04
C THR A 2 -9.06 8.40 -28.63
N LEU A 3 -10.24 9.01 -28.47
CA LEU A 3 -10.74 9.41 -27.14
C LEU A 3 -10.76 8.24 -26.15
N ALA A 4 -11.14 7.05 -26.64
CA ALA A 4 -11.11 5.81 -25.85
C ALA A 4 -9.71 5.53 -25.25
N LEU A 5 -8.65 5.64 -26.05
CA LEU A 5 -7.28 5.41 -25.57
C LEU A 5 -6.83 6.46 -24.53
N VAL A 6 -7.22 7.73 -24.71
CA VAL A 6 -6.90 8.79 -23.74
C VAL A 6 -7.56 8.48 -22.38
N LEU A 7 -8.83 8.07 -22.39
CA LEU A 7 -9.54 7.69 -21.17
C LEU A 7 -8.94 6.45 -20.50
N THR A 8 -8.50 5.45 -21.27
CA THR A 8 -7.80 4.27 -20.75
C THR A 8 -6.54 4.65 -19.97
N TYR A 9 -5.69 5.51 -20.54
CA TYR A 9 -4.45 5.92 -19.85
C TYR A 9 -4.72 6.73 -18.58
N ILE A 10 -5.73 7.61 -18.60
CA ILE A 10 -6.14 8.35 -17.39
C ILE A 10 -6.64 7.36 -16.32
N GLY A 11 -7.45 6.37 -16.70
CA GLY A 11 -7.93 5.34 -15.77
C GLY A 11 -6.81 4.56 -15.11
N ILE A 12 -5.83 4.09 -15.89
CA ILE A 12 -4.64 3.39 -15.38
C ILE A 12 -3.84 4.30 -14.44
N ALA A 13 -3.61 5.55 -14.82
CA ALA A 13 -2.87 6.50 -14.01
C ALA A 13 -3.56 6.75 -12.65
N LEU A 14 -4.88 6.94 -12.64
CA LEU A 14 -5.66 7.15 -11.42
C LEU A 14 -5.65 5.90 -10.53
N MET A 15 -5.83 4.71 -11.10
CA MET A 15 -5.81 3.45 -10.37
C MET A 15 -4.48 3.24 -9.64
N ILE A 16 -3.36 3.35 -10.36
CA ILE A 16 -2.02 3.17 -9.78
C ILE A 16 -1.74 4.24 -8.72
N ALA A 17 -2.06 5.51 -9.00
CA ALA A 17 -1.79 6.61 -8.10
C ALA A 17 -2.57 6.49 -6.79
N LEU A 18 -3.89 6.28 -6.86
CA LEU A 18 -4.74 6.21 -5.68
C LEU A 18 -4.42 4.98 -4.82
N ALA A 19 -4.19 3.83 -5.45
CA ALA A 19 -3.81 2.60 -4.76
C ALA A 19 -2.42 2.72 -4.09
N GLY A 20 -1.46 3.31 -4.79
CA GLY A 20 -0.11 3.58 -4.26
C GLY A 20 -0.13 4.53 -3.06
N ILE A 21 -0.94 5.59 -3.13
CA ILE A 21 -1.11 6.54 -2.03
C ILE A 21 -1.73 5.84 -0.81
N GLY A 22 -2.84 5.12 -1.00
CA GLY A 22 -3.50 4.39 0.11
C GLY A 22 -2.57 3.38 0.77
N SER A 23 -1.79 2.66 -0.03
CA SER A 23 -0.74 1.74 0.41
C SER A 23 0.31 2.44 1.29
N ALA A 24 0.89 3.54 0.81
CA ALA A 24 1.92 4.27 1.54
C ALA A 24 1.42 4.79 2.90
N TYR A 25 0.20 5.32 2.94
CA TYR A 25 -0.42 5.76 4.20
C TYR A 25 -0.67 4.61 5.16
N GLY A 26 -1.25 3.51 4.67
CA GLY A 26 -1.53 2.33 5.49
C GLY A 26 -0.26 1.73 6.10
N VAL A 27 0.78 1.54 5.29
CA VAL A 27 2.08 1.00 5.75
C VAL A 27 2.72 1.95 6.77
N SER A 28 2.66 3.26 6.56
CA SER A 28 3.21 4.24 7.50
C SER A 28 2.51 4.20 8.86
N MET A 29 1.18 4.11 8.88
CA MET A 29 0.42 3.98 10.12
C MET A 29 0.71 2.65 10.84
N GLY A 30 0.73 1.54 10.10
CA GLY A 30 1.06 0.22 10.63
C GLY A 30 2.48 0.15 11.18
N GLY A 31 3.45 0.76 10.49
CA GLY A 31 4.85 0.82 10.90
C GLY A 31 5.05 1.61 12.20
N ASN A 32 4.40 2.77 12.33
CA ASN A 32 4.43 3.56 13.56
C ASN A 32 3.85 2.80 14.75
N ALA A 33 2.73 2.09 14.55
CA ALA A 33 2.14 1.24 15.57
C ALA A 33 3.06 0.05 15.95
N ALA A 34 3.66 -0.60 14.95
CA ALA A 34 4.61 -1.70 15.13
C ALA A 34 5.84 -1.30 15.96
N ILE A 35 6.44 -0.14 15.66
CA ILE A 35 7.59 0.38 16.42
C ILE A 35 7.19 0.67 17.88
N GLY A 36 6.00 1.21 18.11
CA GLY A 36 5.47 1.42 19.45
C GLY A 36 5.27 0.11 20.23
N ALA A 37 4.76 -0.93 19.57
CA ALA A 37 4.54 -2.24 20.15
C ALA A 37 5.85 -2.99 20.43
N LEU A 38 6.84 -2.88 19.55
CA LEU A 38 8.18 -3.48 19.70
C LEU A 38 8.89 -3.05 20.98
N LYS A 39 8.66 -1.81 21.45
CA LYS A 39 9.22 -1.34 22.73
C LYS A 39 8.69 -2.10 23.95
N LYS A 40 7.56 -2.81 23.82
CA LYS A 40 6.96 -3.62 24.88
C LYS A 40 7.19 -5.12 24.71
N ASN A 41 7.33 -5.58 23.47
CA ASN A 41 7.57 -6.97 23.12
C ASN A 41 8.41 -7.03 21.84
N ASP A 42 9.72 -7.20 22.00
CA ASP A 42 10.69 -7.24 20.91
C ASP A 42 10.72 -8.60 20.18
N GLU A 43 10.42 -9.69 20.89
CA GLU A 43 10.33 -11.05 20.34
C GLU A 43 9.30 -11.18 19.20
N ALA A 44 8.29 -10.29 19.18
CA ALA A 44 7.22 -10.30 18.17
C ALA A 44 7.56 -9.53 16.87
N PHE A 45 8.82 -9.18 16.61
CA PHE A 45 9.25 -8.38 15.44
C PHE A 45 8.70 -8.89 14.11
N GLY A 46 8.82 -10.19 13.81
CA GLY A 46 8.37 -10.73 12.53
C GLY A 46 6.87 -10.54 12.29
N ASN A 47 6.05 -10.70 13.34
CA ASN A 47 4.60 -10.49 13.26
C ASN A 47 4.26 -9.02 13.05
N TYR A 48 4.91 -8.12 13.78
CA TYR A 48 4.68 -6.68 13.63
C TYR A 48 5.16 -6.14 12.27
N MET A 49 6.28 -6.64 11.77
CA MET A 49 6.76 -6.35 10.41
C MET A 49 5.72 -6.78 9.37
N LEU A 50 5.25 -8.02 9.44
CA LEU A 50 4.24 -8.53 8.50
C LEU A 50 2.95 -7.69 8.55
N LEU A 51 2.41 -7.44 9.75
CA LEU A 51 1.19 -6.65 9.94
C LEU A 51 1.35 -5.21 9.42
N SER A 52 2.51 -4.59 9.63
CA SER A 52 2.80 -3.25 9.10
C SER A 52 2.89 -3.20 7.57
N ALA A 53 3.26 -4.31 6.94
CA ALA A 53 3.40 -4.43 5.49
C ALA A 53 2.09 -4.81 4.78
N LEU A 54 1.10 -5.36 5.49
CA LEU A 54 -0.19 -5.79 4.89
C LEU A 54 -0.89 -4.71 4.05
N PRO A 55 -0.95 -3.42 4.48
CA PRO A 55 -1.54 -2.37 3.65
C PRO A 55 -0.80 -2.12 2.33
N GLY A 56 0.47 -2.54 2.24
CA GLY A 56 1.30 -2.51 1.04
C GLY A 56 0.69 -3.25 -0.15
N THR A 57 -0.15 -4.25 0.14
CA THR A 57 -0.86 -5.02 -0.89
C THR A 57 -1.82 -4.16 -1.72
N GLN A 58 -2.31 -3.03 -1.19
CA GLN A 58 -3.16 -2.12 -1.97
C GLN A 58 -2.44 -1.57 -3.19
N GLY A 59 -1.14 -1.25 -3.08
CA GLY A 59 -0.34 -0.82 -4.21
C GLY A 59 -0.15 -1.93 -5.25
N LEU A 60 0.03 -3.17 -4.79
CA LEU A 60 0.13 -4.33 -5.68
C LEU A 60 -1.18 -4.62 -6.40
N TYR A 61 -2.32 -4.51 -5.72
CA TYR A 61 -3.63 -4.64 -6.35
C TYR A 61 -3.81 -3.57 -7.43
N GLY A 62 -3.52 -2.31 -7.13
CA GLY A 62 -3.60 -1.21 -8.10
C GLY A 62 -2.63 -1.28 -9.29
N PHE A 63 -1.55 -2.06 -9.19
CA PHE A 63 -0.53 -2.17 -10.23
C PHE A 63 -0.62 -3.46 -11.06
N ALA A 64 -0.84 -4.61 -10.41
CA ALA A 64 -0.78 -5.93 -11.05
C ALA A 64 -2.10 -6.73 -10.94
N GLY A 65 -3.04 -6.27 -10.11
CA GLY A 65 -4.35 -6.91 -9.94
C GLY A 65 -5.39 -6.50 -10.98
N PHE A 66 -5.04 -5.62 -11.91
CA PHE A 66 -5.90 -5.06 -12.95
C PHE A 66 -5.20 -5.05 -14.31
#